data_AF-A0A7D6DWZ4-F1
#
_entry.id   AF-A0A7D6DWZ4-F1
#
_cell.length_a   1.000
_cell.length_b   1.000
_cell.length_c   1.000
_cell.angle_alpha   90.00
_cell.angle_beta   90.00
_cell.angle_gamma   90.00
#
_symmetry.space_group_name_H-M   'P 1'
#
loop_
_entity.id
_entity.type
_entity.pdbx_description
1 polymer ?
#
loop_
_entity_poly.entity_id
_entity_poly.type
_entity_poly.pdbx_seq_one_letter_code
_entity_poly.pdbx_strand_id
1 'polypeptide(L)'
;MTALDWRSAPTGDEQQVIRELISAATKFDGVAPVGEQVLRELPHGRTGHLLAVDTGGGIVGYLNLSPARDASPAMAELVVHPQSRRRGVGTALARAALDKSQGHNQFWAHGTLEAARATASTLGLVPVRELLQMRRPLRAERRDPERVPGVQIRTYAGPSDDAELLRVNNAAFASHPEQGGWTERELDERRSAAWFDPDGLFLAFSEPQEGTQGRLLGFHWTKIHPDPAGLGEVYVLGVDPAAQGRGLGQALTAIGLASLAQRLAENPEPTALLYVESDNLAAVRTYEKTGFTVYSVDTAYAADTG
;
A
#
# COMPACT_ATOMS: atom_id res chain seq x y z
N MET A 1 -17.10 30.71 7.14
CA MET A 1 -16.12 29.86 7.86
C MET A 1 -16.44 28.41 7.54
N THR A 2 -15.43 27.56 7.40
CA THR A 2 -15.63 26.11 7.21
C THR A 2 -15.85 25.46 8.57
N ALA A 3 -16.94 24.72 8.73
CA ALA A 3 -17.22 23.95 9.95
C ALA A 3 -16.49 22.59 9.88
N LEU A 4 -16.04 22.09 11.02
CA LEU A 4 -15.33 20.82 11.16
C LEU A 4 -16.07 19.90 12.13
N ASP A 5 -16.55 18.76 11.62
CA ASP A 5 -17.33 17.81 12.43
C ASP A 5 -16.71 16.41 12.41
N TRP A 6 -16.36 15.91 13.59
CA TRP A 6 -15.89 14.53 13.77
C TRP A 6 -17.06 13.55 13.77
N ARG A 7 -16.96 12.49 12.98
CA ARG A 7 -17.89 11.37 12.92
C ARG A 7 -17.16 10.07 13.26
N SER A 8 -17.85 9.18 13.97
CA SER A 8 -17.40 7.79 14.17
C SER A 8 -17.73 6.92 12.95
N ALA A 9 -18.82 7.22 12.25
CA ALA A 9 -19.19 6.60 10.98
C ALA A 9 -19.98 7.64 10.14
N PRO A 10 -19.53 7.98 8.92
CA PRO A 10 -20.29 8.84 8.00
C PRO A 10 -21.57 8.14 7.51
N THR A 11 -22.63 8.92 7.26
CA THR A 11 -23.88 8.40 6.68
C THR A 11 -23.67 7.89 5.25
N GLY A 12 -24.62 7.12 4.70
CA GLY A 12 -24.52 6.63 3.31
C GLY A 12 -24.33 7.76 2.29
N ASP A 13 -25.06 8.86 2.46
CA ASP A 13 -24.94 10.05 1.60
C ASP A 13 -23.56 10.72 1.76
N GLU A 14 -23.05 10.83 2.99
CA GLU A 14 -21.72 11.38 3.23
C GLU A 14 -20.62 10.50 2.66
N GLN A 15 -20.73 9.17 2.77
CA GLN A 15 -19.79 8.25 2.16
C GLN A 15 -19.74 8.42 0.64
N GLN A 16 -20.90 8.63 0.00
CA GLN A 16 -20.96 8.89 -1.44
C GLN A 16 -20.26 10.21 -1.80
N VAL A 17 -20.56 11.31 -1.08
CA VAL A 17 -19.92 12.61 -1.30
C VAL A 17 -18.41 12.55 -1.05
N ILE A 18 -17.94 11.82 -0.04
CA ILE A 18 -16.51 11.61 0.22
C ILE A 18 -15.85 10.87 -0.94
N ARG A 19 -16.48 9.81 -1.48
CA ARG A 19 -15.96 9.08 -2.65
C ARG A 19 -15.87 9.98 -3.88
N GLU A 20 -16.87 10.84 -4.10
CA GLU A 20 -16.87 11.82 -5.20
C GLU A 20 -15.77 12.87 -5.03
N LEU A 21 -15.58 13.38 -3.81
CA LEU A 21 -14.49 14.30 -3.46
C LEU A 21 -13.12 13.69 -3.76
N ILE A 22 -12.90 12.44 -3.30
CA ILE A 22 -11.67 11.70 -3.54
C ILE A 22 -11.46 11.51 -5.04
N SER A 23 -12.49 11.08 -5.78
CA SER A 23 -12.43 10.89 -7.24
C SER A 23 -12.10 12.19 -7.99
N ALA A 24 -12.72 13.31 -7.61
CA ALA A 24 -12.45 14.62 -8.20
C ALA A 24 -11.01 15.08 -7.96
N ALA A 25 -10.49 14.88 -6.75
CA ALA A 25 -9.10 15.16 -6.42
C ALA A 25 -8.14 14.23 -7.17
N THR A 26 -8.40 12.93 -7.24
CA THR A 26 -7.61 11.96 -8.01
C THR A 26 -7.50 12.37 -9.48
N LYS A 27 -8.61 12.75 -10.10
CA LYS A 27 -8.63 13.20 -11.50
C LYS A 27 -7.83 14.49 -11.70
N PHE A 28 -7.85 15.40 -10.74
CA PHE A 28 -7.16 16.68 -10.83
C PHE A 28 -5.64 16.53 -10.58
N ASP A 29 -5.25 15.74 -9.58
CA ASP A 29 -3.86 15.58 -9.15
C ASP A 29 -3.12 14.46 -9.91
N GLY A 30 -3.84 13.54 -10.56
CA GLY A 30 -3.26 12.34 -11.18
C GLY A 30 -2.82 11.26 -10.18
N VAL A 31 -3.08 11.47 -8.88
CA VAL A 31 -2.72 10.56 -7.78
C VAL A 31 -3.89 10.51 -6.80
N ALA A 32 -4.22 9.32 -6.30
CA ALA A 32 -5.26 9.18 -5.29
C ALA A 32 -4.82 9.86 -3.98
N PRO A 33 -5.63 10.76 -3.39
CA PRO A 33 -5.24 11.53 -2.21
C PRO A 33 -5.34 10.73 -0.90
N VAL A 34 -5.93 9.53 -0.96
CA VAL A 34 -6.01 8.58 0.16
C VAL A 34 -5.85 7.15 -0.37
N GLY A 35 -5.34 6.24 0.46
CA GLY A 35 -5.17 4.83 0.16
C GLY A 35 -6.47 4.03 0.14
N GLU A 36 -6.41 2.81 -0.41
CA GLU A 36 -7.58 1.92 -0.49
C GLU A 36 -8.16 1.57 0.90
N GLN A 37 -7.32 1.54 1.94
CA GLN A 37 -7.78 1.26 3.31
C GLN A 37 -8.78 2.32 3.78
N VAL A 38 -8.53 3.60 3.52
CA VAL A 38 -9.45 4.68 3.92
C VAL A 38 -10.83 4.51 3.30
N LEU A 39 -10.89 4.10 2.03
CA LEU A 39 -12.16 3.84 1.33
C LEU A 39 -12.91 2.62 1.90
N ARG A 40 -12.18 1.62 2.41
CA ARG A 40 -12.73 0.45 3.11
C ARG A 40 -13.21 0.78 4.52
N GLU A 41 -12.61 1.75 5.19
CA GLU A 41 -13.04 2.16 6.53
C GLU A 41 -14.29 3.05 6.54
N LEU A 42 -14.65 3.69 5.42
CA LEU A 42 -15.85 4.53 5.31
C LEU A 42 -17.14 3.95 5.91
N PRO A 43 -17.52 2.67 5.66
CA PRO A 43 -18.72 2.07 6.26
C PRO A 43 -18.52 1.55 7.70
N HIS A 44 -17.34 1.70 8.30
CA HIS A 44 -16.99 1.09 9.58
C HIS A 44 -16.74 2.12 10.69
N GLY A 45 -17.05 1.76 11.94
CA GLY A 45 -16.79 2.60 13.12
C GLY A 45 -15.37 2.46 13.70
N ARG A 46 -14.38 2.05 12.90
CA ARG A 46 -13.03 1.71 13.37
C ARG A 46 -12.05 2.89 13.32
N THR A 47 -12.40 3.97 12.64
CA THR A 47 -11.57 5.16 12.45
C THR A 47 -12.32 6.44 12.79
N GLY A 48 -11.60 7.54 12.99
CA GLY A 48 -12.20 8.87 13.07
C GLY A 48 -12.35 9.49 11.68
N HIS A 49 -13.49 10.11 11.40
CA HIS A 49 -13.73 10.82 10.15
C HIS A 49 -13.98 12.29 10.46
N LEU A 50 -13.34 13.21 9.75
CA LEU A 50 -13.54 14.65 9.92
C LEU A 50 -13.99 15.25 8.60
N LEU A 51 -15.15 15.90 8.62
CA LEU A 51 -15.73 16.57 7.46
C LEU A 51 -15.54 18.07 7.57
N ALA A 52 -15.03 18.68 6.51
CA ALA A 52 -14.97 20.12 6.34
C ALA A 52 -16.13 20.59 5.47
N VAL A 53 -17.08 21.31 6.08
CA VAL A 53 -18.32 21.76 5.44
C VAL A 53 -18.27 23.26 5.20
N ASP A 54 -18.52 23.69 3.97
CA ASP A 54 -18.58 25.11 3.63
C ASP A 54 -19.88 25.78 4.08
N THR A 55 -19.99 27.10 3.86
CA THR A 55 -21.18 27.87 4.27
C THR A 55 -22.45 27.51 3.50
N GLY A 56 -22.34 26.81 2.38
CA GLY A 56 -23.46 26.29 1.60
C GLY A 56 -23.88 24.88 2.00
N GLY A 57 -23.21 24.27 2.99
CA GLY A 57 -23.46 22.88 3.41
C GLY A 57 -22.72 21.83 2.58
N GLY A 58 -21.85 22.23 1.66
CA GLY A 58 -21.07 21.32 0.83
C GLY A 58 -19.83 20.78 1.55
N ILE A 59 -19.58 19.48 1.47
CA ILE A 59 -18.32 18.88 1.96
C ILE A 59 -17.20 19.25 1.00
N VAL A 60 -16.27 20.09 1.47
CA VAL A 60 -15.13 20.61 0.68
C VAL A 60 -13.80 20.02 1.11
N GLY A 61 -13.78 19.21 2.16
CA GLY A 61 -12.61 18.47 2.61
C GLY A 61 -12.99 17.31 3.52
N TYR A 62 -12.10 16.32 3.56
CA TYR A 62 -12.26 15.09 4.33
C TYR A 62 -10.93 14.69 4.93
N LEU A 63 -10.95 14.15 6.14
CA LEU A 63 -9.81 13.50 6.77
C LEU A 63 -10.27 12.19 7.43
N ASN A 64 -9.50 11.12 7.20
CA ASN A 64 -9.55 9.90 7.99
C ASN A 64 -8.43 9.93 9.03
N LEU A 65 -8.72 9.48 10.25
CA LEU A 65 -7.73 9.24 11.31
C LEU A 65 -7.86 7.80 11.78
N SER A 66 -6.92 6.98 11.34
CA SER A 66 -6.75 5.61 11.81
C SER A 66 -6.04 5.60 13.17
N PRO A 67 -6.53 4.82 14.16
CA PRO A 67 -5.89 4.75 15.47
C PRO A 67 -4.51 4.09 15.38
N ALA A 68 -3.65 4.37 16.36
CA ALA A 68 -2.38 3.66 16.52
C ALA A 68 -2.62 2.15 16.69
N ARG A 69 -1.72 1.32 16.15
CA ARG A 69 -1.76 -0.15 16.25
C ARG A 69 -0.38 -0.67 16.57
N ASP A 70 -0.22 -1.35 17.70
CA ASP A 70 1.06 -1.91 18.16
C ASP A 70 2.20 -0.87 18.10
N ALA A 71 3.20 -1.09 17.23
CA ALA A 71 4.34 -0.21 17.02
C ALA A 71 4.07 0.95 16.02
N SER A 72 2.89 0.99 15.40
CA SER A 72 2.52 1.95 14.37
C SER A 72 1.76 3.14 14.97
N PRO A 73 2.20 4.39 14.75
CA PRO A 73 1.48 5.57 15.23
C PRO A 73 0.13 5.73 14.52
N ALA A 74 -0.74 6.57 15.08
CA ALA A 74 -1.99 6.93 14.42
C ALA A 74 -1.69 7.56 13.05
N MET A 75 -2.49 7.26 12.04
CA MET A 75 -2.26 7.73 10.67
C MET A 75 -3.44 8.56 10.19
N ALA A 76 -3.16 9.76 9.69
CA ALA A 76 -4.14 10.63 9.08
C ALA A 76 -3.93 10.75 7.56
N GLU A 77 -5.01 10.64 6.81
CA GLU A 77 -5.02 10.88 5.37
C GLU A 77 -6.12 11.90 5.07
N LEU A 78 -5.81 12.93 4.30
CA LEU A 78 -6.75 14.02 4.06
C LEU A 78 -6.76 14.51 2.62
N VAL A 79 -7.91 15.02 2.21
CA VAL A 79 -8.15 15.60 0.90
C VAL A 79 -8.94 16.89 1.03
N VAL A 80 -8.60 17.87 0.21
CA VAL A 80 -9.37 19.11 0.02
C VAL A 80 -9.77 19.20 -1.44
N HIS A 81 -11.04 19.51 -1.69
CA HIS A 81 -11.58 19.66 -3.03
C HIS A 81 -10.71 20.65 -3.84
N PRO A 82 -10.30 20.33 -5.08
CA PRO A 82 -9.36 21.17 -5.83
C PRO A 82 -9.75 22.66 -5.91
N GLN A 83 -11.05 22.95 -6.10
CA GLN A 83 -11.58 24.32 -6.18
C GLN A 83 -11.67 25.05 -4.83
N SER A 84 -11.51 24.33 -3.72
CA SER A 84 -11.58 24.85 -2.35
C SER A 84 -10.20 24.95 -1.69
N ARG A 85 -9.13 24.61 -2.43
CA ARG A 85 -7.74 24.73 -1.96
C ARG A 85 -7.35 26.19 -1.71
N ARG A 86 -6.28 26.36 -0.93
CA ARG A 86 -5.69 27.67 -0.57
C ARG A 86 -6.64 28.60 0.23
N ARG A 87 -7.67 28.02 0.86
CA ARG A 87 -8.62 28.71 1.75
C ARG A 87 -8.47 28.32 3.23
N GLY A 88 -7.36 27.67 3.60
CA GLY A 88 -7.08 27.22 4.97
C GLY A 88 -7.72 25.89 5.39
N VAL A 89 -8.56 25.27 4.55
CA VAL A 89 -9.27 24.01 4.88
C VAL A 89 -8.33 22.88 5.26
N GLY A 90 -7.27 22.63 4.46
CA GLY A 90 -6.32 21.56 4.75
C GLY A 90 -5.57 21.76 6.06
N THR A 91 -5.14 23.00 6.33
CA THR A 91 -4.51 23.39 7.61
C THR A 91 -5.47 23.16 8.78
N ALA A 92 -6.76 23.50 8.63
CA ALA A 92 -7.75 23.32 9.68
C ALA A 92 -8.01 21.83 9.98
N LEU A 93 -8.14 21.00 8.94
CA LEU A 93 -8.26 19.55 9.07
C LEU A 93 -7.05 18.94 9.78
N ALA A 94 -5.84 19.27 9.34
CA ALA A 94 -4.61 18.73 9.90
C ALA A 94 -4.42 19.16 11.37
N ARG A 95 -4.69 20.42 11.72
CA ARG A 95 -4.66 20.88 13.12
C ARG A 95 -5.65 20.12 14.00
N ALA A 96 -6.88 19.92 13.53
CA ALA A 96 -7.87 19.16 14.28
C ALA A 96 -7.45 17.69 14.52
N ALA A 97 -6.73 17.07 13.57
CA ALA A 97 -6.16 15.74 13.76
C ALA A 97 -4.99 15.73 14.76
N LEU A 98 -4.09 16.71 14.68
CA LEU A 98 -3.01 16.91 15.67
C LEU A 98 -3.58 17.12 17.07
N ASP A 99 -4.58 17.97 17.23
CA ASP A 99 -5.21 18.26 18.52
C ASP A 99 -5.84 16.99 19.11
N LYS A 100 -6.54 16.20 18.27
CA LYS A 100 -7.19 14.96 18.69
C LYS A 100 -6.19 13.86 19.07
N SER A 101 -5.05 13.80 18.39
CA SER A 101 -4.00 12.80 18.63
C SER A 101 -2.93 13.27 19.63
N GLN A 102 -3.06 14.50 20.15
CA GLN A 102 -2.04 15.16 20.96
C GLN A 102 -0.66 15.23 20.26
N GLY A 103 -0.67 15.37 18.92
CA GLY A 103 0.53 15.44 18.09
C GLY A 103 1.18 14.08 17.78
N HIS A 104 0.59 12.96 18.22
CA HIS A 104 1.14 11.62 18.01
C HIS A 104 0.73 10.96 16.69
N ASN A 105 -0.10 11.60 15.88
CA ASN A 105 -0.42 11.09 14.54
C ASN A 105 0.64 11.50 13.50
N GLN A 106 0.75 10.69 12.46
CA GLN A 106 1.42 11.02 11.21
C GLN A 106 0.38 11.42 10.15
N PHE A 107 0.85 12.02 9.06
CA PHE A 107 0.06 12.37 7.88
C PHE A 107 0.67 11.73 6.64
N TRP A 108 -0.11 10.97 5.88
CA TRP A 108 0.36 10.38 4.63
C TRP A 108 0.15 11.35 3.47
N ALA A 109 1.21 11.59 2.68
CA ALA A 109 1.17 12.42 1.48
C ALA A 109 1.49 11.56 0.24
N HIS A 110 0.44 11.00 -0.38
CA HIS A 110 0.58 10.22 -1.61
C HIS A 110 1.18 11.04 -2.75
N GLY A 111 2.22 10.50 -3.38
CA GLY A 111 3.01 11.15 -4.44
C GLY A 111 3.80 12.38 -4.00
N THR A 112 3.73 12.76 -2.71
CA THR A 112 4.42 13.91 -2.12
C THR A 112 4.27 15.16 -3.00
N LEU A 113 3.03 15.53 -3.30
CA LEU A 113 2.74 16.67 -4.18
C LEU A 113 3.20 17.99 -3.54
N GLU A 114 3.47 19.01 -4.37
CA GLU A 114 3.95 20.32 -3.89
C GLU A 114 3.00 20.96 -2.87
N ALA A 115 1.68 20.82 -3.08
CA ALA A 115 0.68 21.33 -2.14
C ALA A 115 0.76 20.65 -0.75
N ALA A 116 1.08 19.36 -0.70
CA ALA A 116 1.27 18.62 0.55
C ALA A 116 2.55 19.09 1.25
N ARG A 117 3.68 19.21 0.53
CA ARG A 117 4.94 19.75 1.06
C ARG A 117 4.78 21.15 1.65
N ALA A 118 4.10 22.04 0.92
CA ALA A 118 3.85 23.40 1.38
C ALA A 118 2.95 23.42 2.64
N THR A 119 1.96 22.54 2.72
CA THR A 119 1.07 22.42 3.89
C THR A 119 1.82 21.87 5.11
N ALA A 120 2.64 20.83 4.92
CA ALA A 120 3.48 20.26 5.96
C ALA A 120 4.46 21.31 6.53
N SER A 121 5.16 22.05 5.65
CA SER A 121 6.04 23.14 6.06
C SER A 121 5.30 24.24 6.83
N THR A 122 4.11 24.63 6.39
CA THR A 122 3.27 25.64 7.10
C THR A 122 2.86 25.17 8.50
N LEU A 123 2.73 23.86 8.70
CA LEU A 123 2.37 23.26 9.98
C LEU A 123 3.60 22.87 10.84
N GLY A 124 4.82 23.10 10.36
CA GLY A 124 6.05 22.67 11.04
C GLY A 124 6.21 21.15 11.12
N LEU A 125 5.60 20.41 10.19
CA LEU A 125 5.72 18.96 10.12
C LEU A 125 6.99 18.55 9.34
N VAL A 126 7.64 17.48 9.78
CA VAL A 126 8.86 16.94 9.18
C VAL A 126 8.61 15.57 8.57
N PRO A 127 9.29 15.20 7.46
CA PRO A 127 9.21 13.85 6.92
C PRO A 127 9.86 12.85 7.89
N VAL A 128 9.17 11.76 8.18
CA VAL A 128 9.64 10.70 9.10
C VAL A 128 9.68 9.32 8.47
N ARG A 129 9.01 9.13 7.32
CA ARG A 129 9.03 7.90 6.54
C ARG A 129 8.81 8.22 5.07
N GLU A 130 9.49 7.51 4.17
CA GLU A 130 9.28 7.63 2.72
C GLU A 130 9.13 6.24 2.11
N LEU A 131 8.01 6.03 1.43
CA LEU A 131 7.67 4.82 0.69
C LEU A 131 7.84 5.09 -0.80
N LEU A 132 8.79 4.41 -1.43
CA LEU A 132 9.08 4.55 -2.84
C LEU A 132 8.12 3.67 -3.64
N GLN A 133 7.36 4.27 -4.55
CA GLN A 133 6.73 3.51 -5.63
C GLN A 133 7.74 3.39 -6.77
N MET A 134 8.13 2.17 -7.10
CA MET A 134 8.99 1.91 -8.25
C MET A 134 8.20 1.25 -9.37
N ARG A 135 8.55 1.55 -10.63
CA ARG A 135 7.93 0.94 -11.81
C ARG A 135 8.95 0.41 -12.82
N ARG A 136 8.53 -0.59 -13.60
CA ARG A 136 9.23 -1.07 -14.80
C ARG A 136 8.25 -1.49 -15.89
N PRO A 137 8.53 -1.24 -17.19
CA PRO A 137 7.78 -1.84 -18.28
C PRO A 137 7.86 -3.37 -18.25
N LEU A 138 6.74 -4.06 -18.49
CA LEU A 138 6.67 -5.53 -18.54
C LEU A 138 7.14 -6.11 -19.89
N ARG A 139 7.32 -5.24 -20.90
CA ARG A 139 7.93 -5.59 -22.20
C ARG A 139 9.46 -5.43 -22.22
N ALA A 140 10.06 -4.90 -21.15
CA ALA A 140 11.51 -4.85 -21.00
C ALA A 140 12.12 -6.26 -21.02
N GLU A 141 13.43 -6.37 -21.27
CA GLU A 141 14.14 -7.64 -21.37
C GLU A 141 13.74 -8.60 -20.24
N ARG A 142 13.25 -9.77 -20.64
CA ARG A 142 12.83 -10.83 -19.73
C ARG A 142 14.07 -11.62 -19.34
N ARG A 143 14.33 -11.70 -18.03
CA ARG A 143 15.22 -12.73 -17.51
C ARG A 143 14.37 -13.95 -17.24
N ASP A 144 14.74 -15.07 -17.84
CA ASP A 144 14.16 -16.34 -17.47
C ASP A 144 14.44 -16.60 -15.98
N PRO A 145 13.44 -17.07 -15.22
CA PRO A 145 13.64 -17.33 -13.81
C PRO A 145 14.68 -18.44 -13.65
N GLU A 146 15.79 -18.11 -12.98
CA GLU A 146 16.82 -19.09 -12.66
C GLU A 146 16.23 -20.17 -11.74
N ARG A 147 16.48 -21.43 -12.09
CA ARG A 147 16.08 -22.55 -11.24
C ARG A 147 16.89 -22.51 -9.94
N VAL A 148 16.21 -22.45 -8.81
CA VAL A 148 16.85 -22.57 -7.49
C VAL A 148 16.92 -24.06 -7.13
N PRO A 149 18.11 -24.65 -6.90
CA PRO A 149 18.23 -26.06 -6.56
C PRO A 149 17.51 -26.43 -5.27
N GLY A 150 16.82 -27.58 -5.26
CA GLY A 150 16.08 -28.07 -4.10
C GLY A 150 14.80 -27.30 -3.79
N VAL A 151 14.24 -26.59 -4.77
CA VAL A 151 13.04 -25.75 -4.61
C VAL A 151 12.02 -26.10 -5.68
N GLN A 152 10.78 -26.31 -5.25
CA GLN A 152 9.61 -26.44 -6.12
C GLN A 152 8.74 -25.20 -5.98
N ILE A 153 8.32 -24.63 -7.10
CA ILE A 153 7.47 -23.45 -7.12
C ILE A 153 6.13 -23.84 -7.74
N ARG A 154 5.04 -23.53 -7.03
CA ARG A 154 3.66 -23.71 -7.49
C ARG A 154 2.82 -22.51 -7.08
N THR A 155 1.60 -22.41 -7.62
CA THR A 155 0.64 -21.42 -7.16
C THR A 155 -0.07 -21.87 -5.88
N TYR A 156 -0.78 -20.93 -5.26
CA TYR A 156 -1.56 -21.12 -4.05
C TYR A 156 -2.74 -22.08 -4.29
N ALA A 157 -2.86 -23.07 -3.41
CA ALA A 157 -3.84 -24.16 -3.51
C ALA A 157 -5.11 -23.93 -2.67
N GLY A 158 -5.23 -22.78 -1.99
CA GLY A 158 -6.33 -22.51 -1.07
C GLY A 158 -5.89 -22.58 0.41
N PRO A 159 -6.86 -22.60 1.34
CA PRO A 159 -6.61 -22.44 2.77
C PRO A 159 -5.62 -23.43 3.40
N SER A 160 -5.34 -24.57 2.75
CA SER A 160 -4.29 -25.50 3.21
C SER A 160 -2.88 -24.89 3.20
N ASP A 161 -2.65 -23.82 2.44
CA ASP A 161 -1.37 -23.11 2.38
C ASP A 161 -1.25 -21.98 3.42
N ASP A 162 -2.36 -21.59 4.07
CA ASP A 162 -2.44 -20.38 4.89
C ASP A 162 -1.47 -20.40 6.07
N ALA A 163 -1.37 -21.53 6.76
CA ALA A 163 -0.52 -21.66 7.95
C ALA A 163 0.95 -21.36 7.60
N GLU A 164 1.45 -21.91 6.49
CA GLU A 164 2.82 -21.66 6.03
C GLU A 164 2.98 -20.25 5.45
N LEU A 165 1.99 -19.73 4.72
CA LEU A 165 1.99 -18.38 4.18
C LEU A 165 2.08 -17.33 5.31
N LEU A 166 1.26 -17.46 6.34
CA LEU A 166 1.29 -16.60 7.53
C LEU A 166 2.61 -16.72 8.28
N ARG A 167 3.13 -17.93 8.46
CA ARG A 167 4.42 -18.16 9.13
C ARG A 167 5.56 -17.44 8.40
N VAL A 168 5.65 -17.59 7.08
CA VAL A 168 6.70 -16.94 6.28
C VAL A 168 6.49 -15.43 6.22
N ASN A 169 5.26 -14.96 6.05
CA ASN A 169 4.94 -13.53 6.07
C ASN A 169 5.39 -12.89 7.39
N ASN A 170 4.93 -13.43 8.51
CA ASN A 170 5.23 -12.86 9.83
C ASN A 170 6.72 -12.96 10.18
N ALA A 171 7.44 -13.97 9.67
CA ALA A 171 8.89 -14.05 9.84
C ALA A 171 9.64 -13.04 8.95
N ALA A 172 9.26 -12.90 7.68
CA ALA A 172 9.91 -11.98 6.73
C ALA A 172 9.65 -10.50 7.08
N PHE A 173 8.51 -10.21 7.70
CA PHE A 173 8.03 -8.86 8.01
C PHE A 173 7.88 -8.61 9.51
N ALA A 174 8.65 -9.31 10.36
CA ALA A 174 8.49 -9.28 11.82
C ALA A 174 8.53 -7.86 12.44
N SER A 175 9.28 -6.93 11.85
CA SER A 175 9.37 -5.53 12.28
C SER A 175 8.58 -4.56 11.41
N HIS A 176 7.81 -5.04 10.42
CA HIS A 176 7.09 -4.19 9.49
C HIS A 176 5.74 -3.73 10.07
N PRO A 177 5.46 -2.42 10.13
CA PRO A 177 4.29 -1.87 10.80
C PRO A 177 2.95 -2.36 10.24
N GLU A 178 2.89 -2.61 8.93
CA GLU A 178 1.63 -2.93 8.21
C GLU A 178 1.58 -4.35 7.63
N GLN A 179 2.72 -5.03 7.56
CA GLN A 179 2.87 -6.33 6.87
C GLN A 179 3.20 -7.45 7.86
N GLY A 180 3.75 -7.13 9.02
CA GLY A 180 3.94 -8.08 10.12
C GLY A 180 2.64 -8.38 10.87
N GLY A 181 2.64 -9.46 11.65
CA GLY A 181 1.54 -9.78 12.57
C GLY A 181 0.21 -10.17 11.89
N TRP A 182 0.24 -10.57 10.62
CA TRP A 182 -0.97 -11.03 9.94
C TRP A 182 -1.52 -12.29 10.58
N THR A 183 -2.84 -12.38 10.57
CA THR A 183 -3.64 -13.53 10.97
C THR A 183 -4.48 -14.01 9.78
N GLU A 184 -5.27 -15.06 9.97
CA GLU A 184 -6.23 -15.54 8.97
C GLU A 184 -7.18 -14.44 8.50
N ARG A 185 -7.54 -13.50 9.39
CA ARG A 185 -8.40 -12.36 9.06
C ARG A 185 -7.82 -11.50 7.94
N GLU A 186 -6.54 -11.16 8.00
CA GLU A 186 -5.87 -10.35 6.97
C GLU A 186 -5.81 -11.07 5.62
N LEU A 187 -5.72 -12.40 5.61
CA LEU A 187 -5.79 -13.21 4.41
C LEU A 187 -7.20 -13.29 3.84
N ASP A 188 -8.22 -13.51 4.68
CA ASP A 188 -9.63 -13.55 4.25
C ASP A 188 -10.09 -12.21 3.66
N GLU A 189 -9.66 -11.10 4.26
CA GLU A 189 -9.95 -9.76 3.73
C GLU A 189 -9.34 -9.56 2.34
N ARG A 190 -8.17 -10.13 2.06
CA ARG A 190 -7.51 -10.03 0.75
C ARG A 190 -8.07 -11.03 -0.26
N ARG A 191 -8.38 -12.25 0.16
CA ARG A 191 -9.04 -13.27 -0.68
C ARG A 191 -10.43 -12.87 -1.15
N SER A 192 -11.15 -12.09 -0.35
CA SER A 192 -12.48 -11.58 -0.71
C SER A 192 -12.45 -10.34 -1.61
N ALA A 193 -11.26 -9.78 -1.87
CA ALA A 193 -11.12 -8.64 -2.77
C ALA A 193 -11.30 -9.06 -4.25
N ALA A 194 -11.94 -8.20 -5.04
CA ALA A 194 -12.24 -8.48 -6.44
C ALA A 194 -11.01 -8.68 -7.34
N TRP A 195 -9.82 -8.24 -6.89
CA TRP A 195 -8.57 -8.43 -7.61
C TRP A 195 -7.86 -9.75 -7.27
N PHE A 196 -8.33 -10.49 -6.25
CA PHE A 196 -7.68 -11.72 -5.82
C PHE A 196 -7.69 -12.78 -6.91
N ASP A 197 -6.52 -13.35 -7.16
CA ASP A 197 -6.33 -14.45 -8.09
C ASP A 197 -5.33 -15.46 -7.46
N PRO A 198 -5.76 -16.71 -7.16
CA PRO A 198 -4.88 -17.71 -6.59
C PRO A 198 -3.71 -18.08 -7.51
N ASP A 199 -3.89 -17.99 -8.83
CA ASP A 199 -2.81 -18.24 -9.80
C ASP A 199 -1.82 -17.06 -9.88
N GLY A 200 -2.15 -15.93 -9.24
CA GLY A 200 -1.26 -14.78 -9.04
C GLY A 200 -0.41 -14.86 -7.77
N LEU A 201 -0.57 -15.89 -6.93
CA LEU A 201 0.20 -16.10 -5.70
C LEU A 201 1.15 -17.31 -5.85
N PHE A 202 2.44 -17.02 -6.01
CA PHE A 202 3.49 -18.01 -6.20
C PHE A 202 4.14 -18.39 -4.87
N LEU A 203 4.28 -19.69 -4.62
CA LEU A 203 4.80 -20.27 -3.39
C LEU A 203 6.03 -21.13 -3.71
N ALA A 204 7.17 -20.84 -3.06
CA ALA A 204 8.40 -21.61 -3.18
C ALA A 204 8.58 -22.54 -1.98
N PHE A 205 8.44 -23.84 -2.21
CA PHE A 205 8.63 -24.89 -1.21
C PHE A 205 9.99 -25.56 -1.36
N SER A 206 10.59 -25.99 -0.24
CA SER A 206 11.70 -26.93 -0.30
C SER A 206 11.24 -28.22 -0.96
N GLU A 207 12.12 -28.86 -1.74
CA GLU A 207 11.86 -30.22 -2.22
C GLU A 207 11.57 -31.15 -1.03
N PRO A 208 10.53 -32.01 -1.12
CA PRO A 208 10.23 -32.97 -0.07
C PRO A 208 11.42 -33.90 0.18
N GLN A 209 11.78 -34.10 1.45
CA GLN A 209 12.60 -35.26 1.84
C GLN A 209 11.67 -36.45 2.12
N GLU A 210 12.17 -37.68 2.00
CA GLU A 210 11.37 -38.89 2.23
C GLU A 210 10.56 -38.81 3.53
N GLY A 211 9.23 -38.91 3.41
CA GLY A 211 8.29 -38.85 4.54
C GLY A 211 7.98 -37.45 5.09
N THR A 212 8.46 -36.37 4.48
CA THR A 212 8.19 -34.99 4.92
C THR A 212 7.52 -34.16 3.82
N GLN A 213 6.65 -33.23 4.21
CA GLN A 213 6.16 -32.21 3.29
C GLN A 213 7.22 -31.10 3.13
N GLY A 214 7.30 -30.53 1.93
CA GLY A 214 8.14 -29.35 1.69
C GLY A 214 7.70 -28.18 2.56
N ARG A 215 8.65 -27.45 3.12
CA ARG A 215 8.39 -26.24 3.92
C ARG A 215 8.39 -25.01 3.01
N LEU A 216 7.51 -24.05 3.27
CA LEU A 216 7.49 -22.80 2.50
C LEU A 216 8.74 -21.98 2.84
N LEU A 217 9.48 -21.60 1.80
CA LEU A 217 10.71 -20.83 1.88
C LEU A 217 10.49 -19.35 1.52
N GLY A 218 9.47 -19.07 0.72
CA GLY A 218 9.14 -17.72 0.26
C GLY A 218 7.92 -17.72 -0.64
N PHE A 219 7.38 -16.53 -0.89
CA PHE A 219 6.24 -16.34 -1.77
C PHE A 219 6.32 -15.00 -2.49
N HIS A 220 5.62 -14.92 -3.62
CA HIS A 220 5.37 -13.69 -4.34
C HIS A 220 3.89 -13.62 -4.70
N TRP A 221 3.18 -12.70 -4.06
CA TRP A 221 1.82 -12.35 -4.37
C TRP A 221 1.81 -11.22 -5.38
N THR A 222 1.24 -11.47 -6.56
CA THR A 222 1.02 -10.45 -7.58
C THR A 222 -0.42 -9.94 -7.54
N LYS A 223 -0.61 -8.67 -7.90
CA LYS A 223 -1.93 -8.05 -8.05
C LYS A 223 -2.04 -7.44 -9.44
N ILE A 224 -3.21 -7.55 -10.06
CA ILE A 224 -3.55 -6.81 -11.28
C ILE A 224 -4.56 -5.74 -10.90
N HIS A 225 -4.23 -4.49 -11.18
CA HIS A 225 -5.18 -3.40 -10.98
C HIS A 225 -6.19 -3.37 -12.13
N PRO A 226 -7.46 -2.99 -11.87
CA PRO A 226 -8.44 -2.72 -12.90
C PRO A 226 -8.14 -1.38 -13.60
N ASP A 227 -6.94 -1.27 -14.17
CA ASP A 227 -6.42 -0.09 -14.87
C ASP A 227 -6.39 -0.38 -16.39
N PRO A 228 -7.05 0.44 -17.23
CA PRO A 228 -6.99 0.31 -18.68
C PRO A 228 -5.59 0.34 -19.29
N ALA A 229 -4.59 0.89 -18.59
CA ALA A 229 -3.20 0.93 -19.03
C ALA A 229 -2.46 -0.41 -18.81
N GLY A 230 -3.05 -1.36 -18.08
CA GLY A 230 -2.44 -2.66 -17.80
C GLY A 230 -1.38 -2.58 -16.71
N LEU A 231 -1.82 -2.33 -15.48
CA LEU A 231 -0.95 -2.18 -14.32
C LEU A 231 -0.94 -3.45 -13.45
N GLY A 232 0.23 -4.07 -13.34
CA GLY A 232 0.51 -5.17 -12.43
C GLY A 232 1.33 -4.69 -11.23
N GLU A 233 1.26 -5.41 -10.12
CA GLU A 233 1.92 -5.06 -8.87
C GLU A 233 2.63 -6.28 -8.27
N VAL A 234 3.87 -6.06 -7.81
CA VAL A 234 4.53 -6.94 -6.82
C VAL A 234 3.90 -6.60 -5.47
N TYR A 235 2.80 -7.25 -5.15
CA TYR A 235 1.95 -6.87 -4.01
C TYR A 235 2.60 -7.24 -2.69
N VAL A 236 3.07 -8.48 -2.56
CA VAL A 236 3.88 -8.90 -1.41
C VAL A 236 4.96 -9.87 -1.89
N LEU A 237 6.22 -9.60 -1.52
CA LEU A 237 7.34 -10.50 -1.74
C LEU A 237 8.00 -10.82 -0.40
N GLY A 238 7.85 -12.05 0.08
CA GLY A 238 8.40 -12.50 1.35
C GLY A 238 9.32 -13.71 1.18
N VAL A 239 10.48 -13.70 1.83
CA VAL A 239 11.38 -14.86 1.92
C VAL A 239 11.67 -15.11 3.38
N ASP A 240 11.47 -16.36 3.83
CA ASP A 240 11.78 -16.79 5.19
C ASP A 240 13.24 -16.42 5.50
N PRO A 241 13.52 -15.68 6.60
CA PRO A 241 14.89 -15.32 6.99
C PRO A 241 15.87 -16.51 6.97
N ALA A 242 15.42 -17.71 7.31
CA ALA A 242 16.25 -18.92 7.28
C ALA A 242 16.62 -19.41 5.86
N ALA A 243 15.95 -18.88 4.82
CA ALA A 243 16.15 -19.22 3.42
C ALA A 243 16.70 -18.06 2.56
N GLN A 244 16.98 -16.89 3.17
CA GLN A 244 17.54 -15.74 2.47
C GLN A 244 18.98 -16.00 1.97
N GLY A 245 19.45 -15.17 1.03
CA GLY A 245 20.79 -15.30 0.44
C GLY A 245 20.94 -16.41 -0.61
N ARG A 246 19.86 -17.16 -0.92
CA ARG A 246 19.86 -18.28 -1.87
C ARG A 246 19.32 -17.95 -3.27
N GLY A 247 19.13 -16.67 -3.59
CA GLY A 247 18.54 -16.23 -4.86
C GLY A 247 17.01 -16.36 -4.96
N LEU A 248 16.33 -16.88 -3.92
CA LEU A 248 14.87 -17.10 -3.91
C LEU A 248 14.05 -15.84 -4.25
N GLY A 249 14.37 -14.70 -3.64
CA GLY A 249 13.66 -13.45 -3.90
C GLY A 249 13.75 -13.00 -5.37
N GLN A 250 14.92 -13.20 -6.00
CA GLN A 250 15.11 -12.89 -7.42
C GLN A 250 14.33 -13.83 -8.32
N ALA A 251 14.38 -15.15 -8.05
CA ALA A 251 13.63 -16.14 -8.81
C ALA A 251 12.11 -15.91 -8.71
N LEU A 252 11.59 -15.70 -7.49
CA LEU A 252 10.17 -15.38 -7.26
C LEU A 252 9.75 -14.08 -7.95
N THR A 253 10.58 -13.04 -7.88
CA THR A 253 10.32 -11.77 -8.58
C THR A 253 10.25 -11.99 -10.09
N ALA A 254 11.20 -12.72 -10.69
CA ALA A 254 11.21 -13.03 -12.11
C ALA A 254 9.96 -13.80 -12.55
N ILE A 255 9.54 -14.81 -11.78
CA ILE A 255 8.32 -15.60 -12.05
C ILE A 255 7.07 -14.71 -12.05
N GLY A 256 6.90 -13.91 -11.00
CA GLY A 256 5.71 -13.04 -10.90
C GLY A 256 5.67 -11.98 -12.00
N LEU A 257 6.83 -11.40 -12.36
CA LEU A 257 6.92 -10.44 -13.47
C LEU A 257 6.63 -11.10 -14.82
N ALA A 258 7.09 -12.33 -15.05
CA ALA A 258 6.76 -13.08 -16.26
C ALA A 258 5.25 -13.38 -16.35
N SER A 259 4.63 -13.76 -15.22
CA SER A 259 3.18 -13.98 -15.15
C SER A 259 2.38 -12.72 -15.42
N LEU A 260 2.73 -11.59 -14.78
CA LEU A 260 2.11 -10.29 -15.04
C LEU A 260 2.26 -9.89 -16.51
N ALA A 261 3.45 -10.06 -17.10
CA ALA A 261 3.69 -9.74 -18.51
C ALA A 261 2.84 -10.59 -19.47
N GLN A 262 2.58 -11.85 -19.13
CA GLN A 262 1.71 -12.73 -19.91
C GLN A 262 0.25 -12.31 -19.79
N ARG A 263 -0.23 -12.06 -18.56
CA ARG A 263 -1.63 -11.72 -18.29
C ARG A 263 -2.03 -10.35 -18.80
N LEU A 264 -1.05 -9.44 -18.88
CA LEU A 264 -1.25 -8.06 -19.36
C LEU A 264 -0.78 -7.86 -20.80
N ALA A 265 -0.52 -8.94 -21.55
CA ALA A 265 0.07 -8.88 -22.90
C ALA A 265 -0.72 -8.03 -23.91
N GLU A 266 -2.05 -8.05 -23.80
CA GLU A 266 -2.97 -7.29 -24.66
C GLU A 266 -2.96 -5.78 -24.40
N ASN A 267 -2.37 -5.34 -23.27
CA ASN A 267 -2.24 -3.92 -23.00
C ASN A 267 -1.08 -3.33 -23.85
N PRO A 268 -1.21 -2.08 -24.33
CA PRO A 268 -0.16 -1.45 -25.15
C PRO A 268 1.16 -1.26 -24.39
N GLU A 269 1.09 -0.79 -23.14
CA GLU A 269 2.25 -0.43 -22.33
C GLU A 269 2.16 -1.01 -20.90
N PRO A 270 2.09 -2.35 -20.77
CA PRO A 270 1.87 -2.99 -19.48
C PRO A 270 3.06 -2.71 -18.57
N THR A 271 2.77 -2.33 -17.33
CA THR A 271 3.77 -1.87 -16.37
C THR A 271 3.62 -2.65 -15.06
N ALA A 272 4.75 -3.02 -14.46
CA ALA A 272 4.78 -3.51 -13.09
C ALA A 272 5.13 -2.37 -12.14
N LEU A 273 4.45 -2.30 -11.00
CA LEU A 273 4.80 -1.44 -9.88
C LEU A 273 5.12 -2.25 -8.63
N LEU A 274 5.75 -1.58 -7.67
CA LEU A 274 5.94 -2.06 -6.30
C LEU A 274 6.09 -0.88 -5.35
N TYR A 275 5.89 -1.13 -4.06
CA TYR A 275 6.20 -0.20 -2.99
C TYR A 275 7.31 -0.76 -2.10
N VAL A 276 8.26 0.09 -1.71
CA VAL A 276 9.38 -0.29 -0.85
C VAL A 276 9.78 0.89 0.04
N GLU A 277 10.03 0.63 1.32
CA GLU A 277 10.54 1.64 2.25
C GLU A 277 11.92 2.15 1.77
N SER A 278 12.11 3.46 1.76
CA SER A 278 13.33 4.12 1.24
C SER A 278 14.61 3.71 1.99
N ASP A 279 14.50 3.39 3.28
CA ASP A 279 15.60 2.95 4.12
C ASP A 279 15.94 1.45 3.95
N ASN A 280 15.10 0.68 3.26
CA ASN A 280 15.39 -0.69 2.86
C ASN A 280 16.29 -0.73 1.62
N LEU A 281 17.52 -0.24 1.78
CA LEU A 281 18.51 -0.13 0.71
C LEU A 281 18.81 -1.47 0.02
N ALA A 282 18.66 -2.59 0.73
CA ALA A 282 18.84 -3.92 0.16
C ALA A 282 17.73 -4.29 -0.85
N ALA A 283 16.47 -4.05 -0.49
CA ALA A 283 15.33 -4.27 -1.38
C ALA A 283 15.37 -3.29 -2.57
N VAL A 284 15.60 -2.00 -2.31
CA VAL A 284 15.72 -0.96 -3.36
C VAL A 284 16.76 -1.37 -4.41
N ARG A 285 18.00 -1.70 -3.99
CA ARG A 285 19.06 -2.16 -4.90
C ARG A 285 18.69 -3.44 -5.65
N THR A 286 17.90 -4.32 -5.06
CA THR A 286 17.44 -5.55 -5.71
C THR A 286 16.47 -5.21 -6.85
N TYR A 287 15.54 -4.29 -6.62
CA TYR A 287 14.58 -3.85 -7.63
C TYR A 287 15.23 -3.01 -8.74
N GLU A 288 16.18 -2.12 -8.41
CA GLU A 288 16.94 -1.38 -9.42
C GLU A 288 17.67 -2.33 -10.38
N LYS A 289 18.28 -3.40 -9.87
CA LYS A 289 18.96 -4.42 -10.68
C LYS A 289 18.03 -5.23 -11.59
N THR A 290 16.73 -5.23 -11.31
CA THR A 290 15.69 -5.86 -12.15
C THR A 290 15.00 -4.86 -13.08
N GLY A 291 15.50 -3.63 -13.15
CA GLY A 291 15.06 -2.58 -14.08
C GLY A 291 13.91 -1.74 -13.56
N PHE A 292 13.58 -1.83 -12.26
CA PHE A 292 12.69 -0.86 -11.62
C PHE A 292 13.40 0.48 -11.44
N THR A 293 12.63 1.55 -11.61
CA THR A 293 13.06 2.93 -11.33
C THR A 293 12.02 3.59 -10.44
N VAL A 294 12.45 4.55 -9.61
CA VAL A 294 11.53 5.32 -8.77
C VAL A 294 10.57 6.10 -9.67
N TYR A 295 9.27 5.91 -9.46
CA TYR A 295 8.20 6.59 -10.18
C TYR A 295 7.59 7.71 -9.35
N SER A 296 7.32 7.44 -8.07
CA SER A 296 6.81 8.43 -7.11
C SER A 296 7.26 8.09 -5.69
N VAL A 297 7.14 9.06 -4.79
CA VAL A 297 7.44 8.90 -3.37
C VAL A 297 6.21 9.30 -2.58
N ASP A 298 5.79 8.44 -1.66
CA ASP A 298 4.81 8.77 -0.63
C ASP A 298 5.56 9.12 0.65
N THR A 299 5.24 10.24 1.28
CA THR A 299 5.93 10.69 2.51
C THR A 299 4.98 10.73 3.68
N ALA A 300 5.38 10.14 4.80
CA ALA A 300 4.74 10.36 6.09
C ALA A 300 5.34 11.59 6.76
N TYR A 301 4.50 12.54 7.16
CA TYR A 301 4.88 13.73 7.92
C TYR A 301 4.40 13.60 9.37
N ALA A 302 5.21 14.06 10.32
CA ALA A 302 4.85 14.10 11.75
C ALA A 302 5.21 15.45 12.37
N ALA A 303 4.66 15.74 13.55
CA ALA A 303 5.14 16.85 14.36
C ALA A 303 6.60 16.59 14.74
N ASP A 304 7.44 17.63 14.66
CA ASP A 304 8.82 17.55 15.13
C ASP A 304 8.82 17.44 16.66
N THR A 305 9.24 16.29 17.18
CA THR A 305 9.27 16.02 18.63
C THR A 305 10.55 16.51 19.31
N GLY A 306 11.53 17.04 18.54
CA GLY A 306 12.83 17.45 19.06
C GLY A 306 13.77 16.30 19.36
#